data_AF-A0A1I1MYP1-F1
#
_entry.id   AF-A0A1I1MYP1-F1
#
_cell.length_a   1.000
_cell.length_b   1.000
_cell.length_c   1.000
_cell.angle_alpha   90.00
_cell.angle_beta   90.00
_cell.angle_gamma   90.00
#
_symmetry.space_group_name_H-M   'P 1'
#
loop_
_entity.id
_entity.type
_entity.pdbx_description
1 polymer ?
#
loop_
_entity_poly.entity_id
_entity_poly.type
_entity_poly.pdbx_seq_one_letter_code
_entity_poly.pdbx_strand_id
1 'polypeptide(L)'
;MKLTISKSKNSESFYISKSFIDNSGKSTTATVRKLGTLSELIKDHGPTRDDVIAWCRSEVAAETKKYKQARKTKSVQVVFHADKELDYAQRKLFEGGYLFPQAVYYKLQLDKICKTIKQRHQYEYDLNATQSIKKLDAENKKLALSKDGFKRLADNKKVSAAEIESTDSDELYYKKIPYISGNIDQLLIITYSPKYAAYQKAIREAQVQRAEAMIKKGKLKKNRKNPNDPARFIWKDACTEDGEVADIHYYLDETKVAEEAGYDGLYAVCTDLIDDDVKDILKVSEGRWQIEECFRIMKTDFAARPVYIRRDDRIEAHFLICFLSLLVYRLLEKQLENKYTCEEILDKLKSIKFADIKGQGYMPTYIRDKLTDALHKVCGFRTDYEFITKADMRTIEKQSKQR
;
A
#
# COMPACT_ATOMS: atom_id res chain seq x y z
N MET A 1 -28.08 -7.04 -28.81
CA MET A 1 -28.38 -7.39 -30.21
C MET A 1 -28.82 -6.12 -30.92
N LYS A 2 -29.11 -6.15 -32.22
CA LYS A 2 -29.68 -5.04 -32.97
C LYS A 2 -30.94 -5.48 -33.71
N LEU A 3 -31.93 -4.59 -33.80
CA LEU A 3 -33.02 -4.77 -34.75
C LEU A 3 -32.43 -4.62 -36.16
N THR A 4 -32.72 -5.57 -37.03
CA THR A 4 -32.39 -5.51 -38.46
C THR A 4 -33.70 -5.55 -39.23
N ILE A 5 -33.86 -4.61 -40.15
CA ILE A 5 -35.04 -4.45 -40.99
C ILE A 5 -34.62 -4.82 -42.41
N SER A 6 -35.33 -5.75 -43.03
CA SER A 6 -35.22 -6.05 -44.46
C SER A 6 -36.45 -5.51 -45.17
N LYS A 7 -36.25 -4.74 -46.25
CA LYS A 7 -37.32 -4.20 -47.08
C LYS A 7 -37.21 -4.77 -48.50
N SER A 8 -38.28 -5.40 -48.96
CA SER A 8 -38.52 -5.69 -50.37
C SER A 8 -39.53 -4.68 -50.94
N LYS A 9 -39.84 -4.77 -52.24
CA LYS A 9 -40.92 -3.95 -52.86
C LYS A 9 -42.30 -4.19 -52.22
N ASN A 10 -42.54 -5.39 -51.68
CA ASN A 10 -43.86 -5.85 -51.25
C ASN A 10 -43.94 -6.20 -49.75
N SER A 11 -42.83 -6.09 -49.00
CA SER A 11 -42.78 -6.49 -47.58
C SER A 11 -41.65 -5.84 -46.79
N GLU A 12 -41.94 -5.44 -45.55
CA GLU A 12 -40.96 -5.08 -44.52
C GLU A 12 -40.91 -6.19 -43.47
N SER A 13 -39.73 -6.72 -43.18
CA SER A 13 -39.49 -7.86 -42.27
C SER A 13 -38.50 -7.51 -41.16
N PHE A 14 -38.81 -7.91 -39.94
CA PHE A 14 -38.05 -7.57 -38.72
C PHE A 14 -37.29 -8.78 -38.17
N TYR A 15 -36.03 -8.56 -37.78
CA TYR A 15 -35.12 -9.59 -37.28
C TYR A 15 -34.32 -9.10 -36.08
N ILE A 16 -34.15 -9.96 -35.07
CA ILE A 16 -33.12 -9.78 -34.03
C ILE A 16 -31.81 -10.32 -34.59
N SER A 17 -30.77 -9.48 -34.66
CA SER A 17 -29.45 -9.86 -35.19
C SER A 17 -28.33 -9.59 -34.19
N LYS A 18 -27.26 -10.40 -34.29
CA LYS A 18 -26.04 -10.29 -33.48
C LYS A 18 -24.84 -10.15 -34.41
N SER A 19 -24.12 -9.03 -34.31
CA SER A 19 -22.78 -8.89 -34.88
C SER A 19 -21.74 -9.54 -33.97
N PHE A 20 -20.71 -10.13 -34.56
CA PHE A 20 -19.58 -10.76 -33.89
C PHE A 20 -18.34 -10.67 -34.80
N ILE A 21 -17.16 -10.90 -34.22
CA ILE A 21 -15.92 -11.01 -34.99
C ILE A 21 -15.67 -12.50 -35.26
N ASP A 22 -15.44 -12.86 -36.52
CA ASP A 22 -15.11 -14.22 -36.93
C ASP A 22 -13.61 -14.54 -36.77
N ASN A 23 -13.22 -15.79 -37.02
CA ASN A 23 -11.84 -16.25 -36.88
C ASN A 23 -10.84 -15.57 -37.85
N SER A 24 -11.31 -14.85 -38.88
CA SER A 24 -10.48 -14.04 -39.79
C SER A 24 -10.36 -12.58 -39.35
N GLY A 25 -10.95 -12.21 -38.21
CA GLY A 25 -10.96 -10.83 -37.69
C GLY A 25 -12.01 -9.92 -38.33
N LYS A 26 -12.86 -10.44 -39.23
CA LYS A 26 -13.91 -9.65 -39.89
C LYS A 26 -15.17 -9.57 -39.03
N SER A 27 -15.91 -8.47 -39.19
CA SER A 27 -17.15 -8.21 -38.45
C SER A 27 -18.36 -8.75 -39.21
N THR A 28 -18.79 -9.96 -38.87
CA THR A 28 -19.96 -10.64 -39.46
C THR A 28 -21.20 -10.48 -38.60
N THR A 29 -22.39 -10.70 -39.18
CA THR A 29 -23.67 -10.59 -38.48
C THR A 29 -24.53 -11.81 -38.76
N ALA A 30 -25.00 -12.49 -37.70
CA ALA A 30 -25.95 -13.59 -37.79
C ALA A 30 -27.34 -13.16 -37.28
N THR A 31 -28.38 -13.66 -37.93
CA THR A 31 -29.76 -13.60 -37.44
C THR A 31 -29.90 -14.51 -36.22
N VAL A 32 -30.49 -13.98 -35.15
CA VAL A 32 -30.78 -14.73 -33.90
C VAL A 32 -32.22 -15.25 -33.93
N ARG A 33 -33.16 -14.42 -34.40
CA ARG A 33 -34.60 -14.73 -34.45
C ARG A 33 -35.29 -13.81 -35.47
N LYS A 34 -36.18 -14.35 -36.30
CA LYS A 34 -37.13 -13.55 -37.10
C LYS A 34 -38.29 -13.15 -36.17
N LEU A 35 -38.74 -11.90 -36.25
CA LEU A 35 -39.87 -11.40 -35.46
C LEU A 35 -41.19 -11.50 -36.24
N GLY A 36 -41.17 -11.14 -37.52
CA GLY A 36 -42.36 -11.16 -38.39
C GLY A 36 -42.23 -10.17 -39.55
N THR A 37 -43.29 -10.04 -40.34
CA THR A 37 -43.48 -8.94 -41.29
C THR A 37 -44.33 -7.83 -40.69
N LEU A 38 -44.26 -6.62 -41.25
CA LEU A 38 -45.06 -5.47 -40.82
C LEU A 38 -46.57 -5.76 -40.88
N SER A 39 -47.04 -6.43 -41.95
CA SER A 39 -48.45 -6.74 -42.19
C SER A 39 -49.02 -7.82 -41.25
N GLU A 40 -48.15 -8.60 -40.60
CA GLU A 40 -48.52 -9.51 -39.51
C GLU A 40 -48.55 -8.73 -38.19
N LEU A 41 -47.44 -8.08 -37.83
CA LEU A 41 -47.23 -7.50 -36.50
C LEU A 41 -48.12 -6.27 -36.19
N ILE A 42 -48.62 -5.54 -37.20
CA ILE A 42 -49.59 -4.44 -36.99
C ILE A 42 -50.89 -4.94 -36.33
N LYS A 43 -51.29 -6.20 -36.58
CA LYS A 43 -52.55 -6.75 -36.04
C LYS A 43 -52.52 -6.89 -34.52
N ASP A 44 -51.36 -7.27 -33.98
CA ASP A 44 -51.22 -7.69 -32.59
C ASP A 44 -50.47 -6.66 -31.73
N HIS A 45 -49.69 -5.75 -32.34
CA HIS A 45 -48.71 -4.91 -31.63
C HIS A 45 -48.80 -3.40 -31.96
N GLY A 46 -49.83 -2.96 -32.68
CA GLY A 46 -50.22 -1.56 -32.78
C GLY A 46 -50.53 -1.09 -34.22
N PRO A 47 -51.43 -0.10 -34.38
CA PRO A 47 -51.92 0.32 -35.69
C PRO A 47 -50.85 1.00 -36.56
N THR A 48 -49.77 1.53 -35.97
CA THR A 48 -48.70 2.18 -36.71
C THR A 48 -47.45 1.31 -36.81
N ARG A 49 -46.64 1.61 -37.84
CA ARG A 49 -45.32 1.02 -38.03
C ARG A 49 -44.36 1.33 -36.87
N ASP A 50 -44.54 2.45 -36.17
CA ASP A 50 -43.65 2.85 -35.08
C ASP A 50 -44.00 2.16 -33.76
N ASP A 51 -45.26 1.79 -33.53
CA ASP A 51 -45.68 0.87 -32.45
C ASP A 51 -45.01 -0.50 -32.60
N VAL A 52 -45.08 -1.07 -33.82
CA VAL A 52 -44.41 -2.33 -34.16
C VAL A 52 -42.89 -2.24 -33.98
N ILE A 53 -42.27 -1.08 -34.28
CA ILE A 53 -40.84 -0.84 -34.02
C ILE A 53 -40.54 -0.71 -32.53
N ALA A 54 -41.40 -0.09 -31.73
CA ALA A 54 -41.26 -0.02 -30.28
C ALA A 54 -41.34 -1.41 -29.64
N TRP A 55 -42.31 -2.23 -30.05
CA TRP A 55 -42.41 -3.64 -29.65
C TRP A 55 -41.18 -4.45 -30.09
N CYS A 56 -40.74 -4.33 -31.36
CA CYS A 56 -39.53 -4.99 -31.85
C CYS A 56 -38.27 -4.59 -31.06
N ARG A 57 -38.17 -3.33 -30.62
CA ARG A 57 -37.07 -2.85 -29.76
C ARG A 57 -37.15 -3.45 -28.35
N SER A 58 -38.36 -3.60 -27.80
CA SER A 58 -38.59 -4.30 -26.52
C SER A 58 -38.14 -5.76 -26.59
N GLU A 59 -38.53 -6.48 -27.65
CA GLU A 59 -38.08 -7.87 -27.87
C GLU A 59 -36.56 -7.98 -28.08
N VAL A 60 -35.94 -7.06 -28.83
CA VAL A 60 -34.47 -6.99 -28.94
C VAL A 60 -33.80 -6.73 -27.58
N ALA A 61 -34.42 -5.96 -26.68
CA ALA A 61 -33.94 -5.75 -25.32
C ALA A 61 -34.10 -7.00 -24.43
N ALA A 62 -35.27 -7.66 -24.49
CA ALA A 62 -35.56 -8.89 -23.78
C ALA A 62 -34.63 -10.05 -24.21
N GLU A 63 -34.46 -10.25 -25.51
CA GLU A 63 -33.54 -11.25 -26.07
C GLU A 63 -32.07 -10.92 -25.73
N THR A 64 -31.71 -9.63 -25.69
CA THR A 64 -30.39 -9.19 -25.21
C THR A 64 -30.21 -9.47 -23.71
N LYS A 65 -31.27 -9.36 -22.89
CA LYS A 65 -31.25 -9.69 -21.46
C LYS A 65 -31.08 -11.20 -21.25
N LYS A 66 -31.89 -12.03 -21.93
CA LYS A 66 -31.77 -13.50 -21.95
C LYS A 66 -30.36 -13.94 -22.38
N TYR A 67 -29.84 -13.41 -23.49
CA TYR A 67 -28.48 -13.71 -23.97
C TYR A 67 -27.38 -13.28 -22.99
N LYS A 68 -27.53 -12.12 -22.32
CA LYS A 68 -26.59 -11.69 -21.26
C LYS A 68 -26.64 -12.63 -20.04
N GLN A 69 -27.82 -13.13 -19.66
CA GLN A 69 -27.98 -14.09 -18.57
C GLN A 69 -27.38 -15.45 -18.93
N ALA A 70 -27.74 -16.03 -20.08
CA ALA A 70 -27.20 -17.30 -20.58
C ALA A 70 -25.68 -17.27 -20.85
N ARG A 71 -25.09 -16.09 -21.04
CA ARG A 71 -23.62 -15.93 -21.12
C ARG A 71 -22.95 -15.92 -19.74
N LYS A 72 -23.65 -15.59 -18.65
CA LYS A 72 -23.11 -15.68 -17.28
C LYS A 72 -23.07 -17.12 -16.76
N THR A 73 -24.02 -17.97 -17.13
CA THR A 73 -24.13 -19.37 -16.69
C THR A 73 -23.35 -20.37 -17.56
N LYS A 74 -22.30 -19.92 -18.26
CA LYS A 74 -21.47 -20.81 -19.09
C LYS A 74 -20.46 -21.58 -18.25
N SER A 75 -20.73 -22.87 -18.03
CA SER A 75 -19.70 -23.84 -17.67
C SER A 75 -18.65 -23.94 -18.79
N VAL A 76 -17.41 -24.28 -18.41
CA VAL A 76 -16.29 -24.48 -19.33
C VAL A 76 -15.75 -25.89 -19.11
N GLN A 77 -15.82 -26.74 -20.13
CA GLN A 77 -15.24 -28.08 -20.08
C GLN A 77 -13.76 -28.02 -20.48
N VAL A 78 -12.88 -28.44 -19.57
CA VAL A 78 -11.43 -28.51 -19.81
C VAL A 78 -10.98 -29.95 -19.65
N VAL A 79 -10.57 -30.57 -20.77
CA VAL A 79 -10.04 -31.94 -20.77
C VAL A 79 -8.58 -31.92 -20.35
N PHE A 80 -8.24 -32.71 -19.33
CA PHE A 80 -6.86 -33.03 -18.95
C PHE A 80 -6.51 -34.46 -19.39
N HIS A 81 -5.21 -34.70 -19.61
CA HIS A 81 -4.64 -35.98 -20.03
C HIS A 81 -3.51 -36.26 -19.03
N ALA A 82 -3.53 -37.41 -18.37
CA ALA A 82 -2.60 -37.73 -17.28
C ALA A 82 -1.20 -38.16 -17.80
N ASP A 83 -1.16 -38.59 -19.05
CA ASP A 83 -0.03 -39.02 -19.85
C ASP A 83 0.67 -37.86 -20.60
N LYS A 84 0.05 -36.68 -20.71
CA LYS A 84 0.67 -35.52 -21.36
C LYS A 84 1.53 -34.71 -20.39
N GLU A 85 2.83 -34.67 -20.67
CA GLU A 85 3.82 -33.78 -20.04
C GLU A 85 3.54 -32.28 -20.24
N LEU A 86 4.16 -31.45 -19.39
CA LEU A 86 4.09 -29.99 -19.47
C LEU A 86 5.00 -29.45 -20.58
N ASP A 87 4.50 -28.44 -21.31
CA ASP A 87 5.25 -27.84 -22.43
C ASP A 87 6.50 -27.10 -21.92
N TYR A 88 7.67 -27.37 -22.52
CA TYR A 88 8.98 -26.83 -22.11
C TYR A 88 8.98 -25.30 -21.89
N ALA A 89 9.63 -24.88 -20.80
CA ALA A 89 9.82 -23.48 -20.39
C ALA A 89 8.53 -22.64 -20.19
N GLN A 90 7.33 -23.23 -20.26
CA GLN A 90 6.08 -22.48 -20.09
C GLN A 90 5.68 -22.30 -18.62
N ARG A 91 5.82 -21.08 -18.10
CA ARG A 91 5.23 -20.69 -16.80
C ARG A 91 3.70 -20.80 -16.85
N LYS A 92 3.10 -21.68 -16.03
CA LYS A 92 1.64 -21.88 -15.95
C LYS A 92 0.96 -21.12 -14.79
N LEU A 93 1.70 -20.58 -13.80
CA LEU A 93 1.15 -19.86 -12.64
C LEU A 93 1.58 -18.39 -12.63
N PHE A 94 0.64 -17.46 -12.71
CA PHE A 94 0.86 -16.02 -12.84
C PHE A 94 0.46 -15.27 -11.56
N GLU A 95 1.18 -14.21 -11.23
CA GLU A 95 0.79 -13.27 -10.16
C GLU A 95 -0.15 -12.20 -10.75
N GLY A 96 -1.22 -11.85 -10.04
CA GLY A 96 -2.14 -10.79 -10.48
C GLY A 96 -2.60 -9.84 -9.37
N GLY A 97 -2.07 -9.98 -8.14
CA GLY A 97 -2.31 -9.00 -7.07
C GLY A 97 -1.91 -7.57 -7.43
N TYR A 98 -1.01 -7.36 -8.40
CA TYR A 98 -0.65 -6.03 -8.87
C TYR A 98 -1.83 -5.25 -9.50
N LEU A 99 -2.90 -5.94 -9.93
CA LEU A 99 -4.07 -5.30 -10.58
C LEU A 99 -4.77 -4.28 -9.66
N PHE A 100 -4.76 -4.49 -8.35
CA PHE A 100 -5.40 -3.62 -7.36
C PHE A 100 -4.63 -2.30 -7.12
N PRO A 101 -3.32 -2.30 -6.76
CA PRO A 101 -2.53 -1.07 -6.73
C PRO A 101 -2.40 -0.42 -8.12
N GLN A 102 -2.42 -1.19 -9.22
CA GLN A 102 -2.49 -0.64 -10.57
C GLN A 102 -3.75 0.22 -10.78
N ALA A 103 -4.91 -0.23 -10.30
CA ALA A 103 -6.14 0.57 -10.35
C ALA A 103 -6.01 1.91 -9.61
N VAL A 104 -5.30 1.96 -8.48
CA VAL A 104 -5.04 3.21 -7.75
C VAL A 104 -4.00 4.08 -8.48
N TYR A 105 -2.92 3.49 -9.00
CA TYR A 105 -1.91 4.18 -9.80
C TYR A 105 -2.50 4.89 -11.03
N TYR A 106 -3.41 4.24 -11.77
CA TYR A 106 -4.08 4.86 -12.92
C TYR A 106 -5.20 5.85 -12.53
N LYS A 107 -5.89 5.66 -11.38
CA LYS A 107 -6.80 6.69 -10.82
C LYS A 107 -6.05 8.02 -10.55
N LEU A 108 -4.78 7.94 -10.12
CA LEU A 108 -3.90 9.10 -9.90
C LEU A 108 -3.34 9.73 -11.19
N GLN A 109 -3.57 9.12 -12.36
CA GLN A 109 -3.05 9.57 -13.65
C GLN A 109 -1.51 9.69 -13.69
N LEU A 110 -0.80 8.92 -12.85
CA LEU A 110 0.67 8.87 -12.81
C LEU A 110 1.24 8.47 -14.18
N ASP A 111 0.54 7.62 -14.93
CA ASP A 111 0.92 7.25 -16.31
C ASP A 111 0.89 8.43 -17.29
N LYS A 112 0.15 9.51 -17.01
CA LYS A 112 0.19 10.76 -17.79
C LYS A 112 1.32 11.64 -17.32
N ILE A 113 1.52 11.79 -16.00
CA ILE A 113 2.61 12.57 -15.41
C ILE A 113 3.96 12.04 -15.92
N CYS A 114 4.18 10.71 -15.90
CA CYS A 114 5.36 10.08 -16.47
C CYS A 114 5.53 10.35 -17.98
N LYS A 115 4.45 10.40 -18.78
CA LYS A 115 4.55 10.76 -20.21
C LYS A 115 4.90 12.23 -20.42
N THR A 116 4.31 13.14 -19.66
CA THR A 116 4.61 14.58 -19.74
C THR A 116 6.07 14.85 -19.35
N ILE A 117 6.58 14.17 -18.31
CA ILE A 117 8.00 14.23 -17.94
C ILE A 117 8.88 13.65 -19.07
N LYS A 118 8.53 12.47 -19.61
CA LYS A 118 9.26 11.86 -20.74
C LYS A 118 9.33 12.81 -21.96
N GLN A 119 8.22 13.46 -22.32
CA GLN A 119 8.15 14.40 -23.43
C GLN A 119 8.97 15.67 -23.16
N ARG A 120 8.90 16.24 -21.95
CA ARG A 120 9.63 17.45 -21.56
C ARG A 120 11.15 17.25 -21.53
N HIS A 121 11.61 16.07 -21.11
CA HIS A 121 13.04 15.76 -20.93
C HIS A 121 13.63 14.85 -22.02
N GLN A 122 12.86 14.58 -23.08
CA GLN A 122 13.27 13.78 -24.26
C GLN A 122 13.91 12.41 -23.95
N TYR A 123 13.54 11.76 -22.83
CA TYR A 123 14.03 10.42 -22.55
C TYR A 123 13.56 9.43 -23.62
N GLU A 124 14.44 8.57 -24.11
CA GLU A 124 14.08 7.55 -25.11
C GLU A 124 13.30 6.38 -24.47
N TYR A 125 13.69 5.97 -23.26
CA TYR A 125 13.11 4.86 -22.50
C TYR A 125 11.78 5.21 -21.84
N ASP A 126 10.98 4.20 -21.46
CA ASP A 126 9.70 4.42 -20.78
C ASP A 126 9.88 4.52 -19.26
N LEU A 127 9.47 5.64 -18.66
CA LEU A 127 9.50 5.87 -17.21
C LEU A 127 8.53 4.95 -16.43
N ASN A 128 7.64 4.22 -17.12
CA ASN A 128 6.80 3.19 -16.51
C ASN A 128 7.55 1.84 -16.31
N ALA A 129 8.78 1.69 -16.81
CA ALA A 129 9.59 0.47 -16.67
C ALA A 129 10.75 0.66 -15.68
N THR A 130 10.86 -0.21 -14.68
CA THR A 130 11.85 -0.09 -13.59
C THR A 130 12.94 -1.17 -13.69
N GLN A 131 14.18 -0.83 -13.31
CA GLN A 131 15.31 -1.77 -13.27
C GLN A 131 16.01 -1.75 -11.91
N SER A 132 16.55 -2.89 -11.47
CA SER A 132 17.15 -3.06 -10.14
C SER A 132 18.52 -2.38 -9.97
N ILE A 133 18.84 -2.07 -8.73
CA ILE A 133 19.60 -0.87 -8.39
C ILE A 133 20.92 -1.17 -7.63
N LYS A 134 21.31 -2.45 -7.55
CA LYS A 134 22.49 -2.98 -6.85
C LYS A 134 23.89 -2.60 -7.45
N LYS A 135 24.00 -1.58 -8.32
CA LYS A 135 25.07 -1.46 -9.36
C LYS A 135 25.89 -0.14 -9.32
N LEU A 136 26.44 0.28 -8.18
CA LEU A 136 26.80 1.70 -7.92
C LEU A 136 28.12 1.91 -7.11
N ASP A 137 28.45 3.12 -6.63
CA ASP A 137 29.73 3.56 -6.01
C ASP A 137 29.61 4.08 -4.54
N ALA A 138 30.67 4.01 -3.73
CA ALA A 138 30.52 3.91 -2.26
C ALA A 138 30.18 5.20 -1.47
N GLU A 139 30.41 6.40 -2.01
CA GLU A 139 30.47 7.64 -1.21
C GLU A 139 29.11 8.14 -0.71
N ASN A 140 28.08 8.14 -1.58
CA ASN A 140 26.80 8.80 -1.30
C ASN A 140 25.99 8.13 -0.18
N LYS A 141 26.42 6.96 0.31
CA LYS A 141 25.87 6.33 1.53
C LYS A 141 26.16 7.08 2.83
N LYS A 142 27.16 7.97 2.85
CA LYS A 142 27.74 8.48 4.11
C LYS A 142 27.06 9.74 4.66
N LEU A 143 26.33 10.49 3.83
CA LEU A 143 25.83 11.85 4.15
C LEU A 143 24.50 11.88 4.93
N ALA A 144 23.76 10.77 4.98
CA ALA A 144 22.30 10.78 5.18
C ALA A 144 21.78 10.77 6.64
N LEU A 145 22.59 11.09 7.66
CA LEU A 145 22.31 10.72 9.07
C LEU A 145 22.83 11.72 10.14
N SER A 146 22.04 12.75 10.50
CA SER A 146 22.07 13.42 11.84
C SER A 146 20.88 14.39 12.03
N LYS A 147 20.43 14.63 13.28
CA LYS A 147 19.40 15.61 13.72
C LYS A 147 19.44 15.80 15.25
N ASP A 148 19.14 16.99 15.81
CA ASP A 148 18.82 17.13 17.25
C ASP A 148 18.14 18.47 17.66
N GLY A 149 17.72 18.56 18.94
CA GLY A 149 17.33 19.77 19.69
C GLY A 149 15.89 20.24 19.51
N PHE A 150 15.21 20.70 20.58
CA PHE A 150 13.81 21.22 20.65
C PHE A 150 13.64 22.04 22.00
N LYS A 151 12.45 22.56 22.42
CA LYS A 151 12.00 23.13 23.77
C LYS A 151 10.41 23.30 24.06
N ARG A 152 9.60 22.41 24.73
CA ARG A 152 8.11 22.46 25.16
C ARG A 152 7.02 21.95 24.07
N LEU A 153 5.65 22.02 24.21
CA LEU A 153 4.46 21.98 23.26
C LEU A 153 3.18 22.92 23.37
N ALA A 154 2.43 23.14 24.49
CA ALA A 154 1.04 23.74 24.54
C ALA A 154 0.67 25.21 25.04
N ASP A 155 1.37 25.92 25.96
CA ASP A 155 1.23 27.35 26.40
C ASP A 155 2.30 28.42 25.96
N ASN A 156 3.39 28.03 25.30
CA ASN A 156 4.44 28.79 24.56
C ASN A 156 5.60 29.40 25.39
N LYS A 157 5.65 29.17 26.71
CA LYS A 157 6.50 29.91 27.67
C LYS A 157 7.86 29.26 27.97
N LYS A 158 8.99 29.98 27.90
CA LYS A 158 10.32 29.41 28.23
C LYS A 158 10.37 28.82 29.66
N VAL A 159 10.45 27.49 29.80
CA VAL A 159 10.26 26.77 31.07
C VAL A 159 11.51 25.98 31.51
N SER A 160 11.65 25.89 32.83
CA SER A 160 12.65 25.08 33.56
C SER A 160 12.45 23.56 33.37
N ALA A 161 13.16 22.74 34.16
CA ALA A 161 12.86 21.32 34.33
C ALA A 161 11.88 21.05 35.51
N ALA A 162 11.61 22.04 36.37
CA ALA A 162 10.85 21.87 37.61
C ALA A 162 9.33 22.11 37.43
N GLU A 163 8.91 22.98 36.50
CA GLU A 163 7.48 23.25 36.18
C GLU A 163 6.85 22.14 35.31
N ILE A 164 7.20 20.89 35.63
CA ILE A 164 7.07 19.73 34.75
C ILE A 164 6.63 18.50 35.56
N GLU A 165 7.11 18.33 36.80
CA GLU A 165 6.89 17.12 37.61
C GLU A 165 5.66 17.18 38.55
N SER A 166 4.90 18.29 38.57
CA SER A 166 3.98 18.62 39.66
C SER A 166 2.48 18.47 39.41
N THR A 167 2.05 18.00 38.23
CA THR A 167 0.61 17.96 37.87
C THR A 167 0.23 16.62 37.23
N ASP A 168 -0.77 15.94 37.78
CA ASP A 168 -1.35 14.73 37.19
C ASP A 168 -2.33 15.14 36.08
N SER A 169 -1.77 15.50 34.92
CA SER A 169 -2.42 16.28 33.85
C SER A 169 -2.15 15.70 32.47
N ASP A 170 -3.14 15.80 31.59
CA ASP A 170 -3.02 15.48 30.14
C ASP A 170 -2.39 16.64 29.33
N GLU A 171 -1.95 17.71 29.98
CA GLU A 171 -1.30 18.86 29.33
C GLU A 171 0.08 18.52 28.75
N LEU A 172 0.26 18.81 27.46
CA LEU A 172 1.58 18.88 26.82
C LEU A 172 2.13 20.31 26.76
N TYR A 173 2.14 21.10 27.84
CA TYR A 173 3.10 22.19 28.17
C TYR A 173 4.15 22.67 27.08
N TYR A 174 4.33 23.97 26.63
CA TYR A 174 5.54 24.55 25.88
C TYR A 174 6.47 25.60 26.54
N LYS A 175 7.67 25.70 25.90
CA LYS A 175 8.73 26.69 25.80
C LYS A 175 9.05 26.94 24.26
N LYS A 176 10.04 27.75 23.82
CA LYS A 176 10.53 27.91 22.40
C LYS A 176 12.06 28.32 22.33
N ILE A 177 13.05 27.55 21.82
CA ILE A 177 14.50 27.98 21.69
C ILE A 177 14.73 28.66 20.32
N PRO A 178 15.44 29.81 20.21
CA PRO A 178 16.11 30.24 18.98
C PRO A 178 17.39 29.43 18.74
N TYR A 179 17.50 28.77 17.60
CA TYR A 179 18.57 27.82 17.28
C TYR A 179 19.15 28.14 15.91
N ILE A 180 20.44 28.44 15.87
CA ILE A 180 21.16 28.78 14.65
C ILE A 180 21.84 27.51 14.15
N SER A 181 21.24 26.85 13.16
CA SER A 181 21.75 25.60 12.58
C SER A 181 22.61 25.88 11.35
N GLY A 182 23.75 26.55 11.55
CA GLY A 182 24.59 27.08 10.48
C GLY A 182 24.20 28.52 10.16
N ASN A 183 23.78 28.80 8.92
CA ASN A 183 23.38 30.15 8.48
C ASN A 183 21.85 30.35 8.43
N ILE A 184 21.10 29.59 9.22
CA ILE A 184 19.62 29.61 9.24
C ILE A 184 19.15 29.78 10.68
N ASP A 185 18.36 30.82 10.93
CA ASP A 185 17.62 31.01 12.17
C ASP A 185 16.44 30.03 12.22
N GLN A 186 16.40 29.18 13.24
CA GLN A 186 15.38 28.15 13.42
C GLN A 186 14.85 28.13 14.87
N LEU A 187 13.81 27.35 15.10
CA LEU A 187 13.00 27.37 16.30
C LEU A 187 12.76 25.96 16.87
N LEU A 188 12.90 25.82 18.19
CA LEU A 188 13.04 24.53 18.88
C LEU A 188 11.92 24.30 19.95
N ILE A 189 11.22 23.14 19.92
CA ILE A 189 9.95 22.77 20.65
C ILE A 189 9.87 21.26 21.23
N ILE A 190 10.36 20.93 22.46
CA ILE A 190 10.55 19.63 23.21
C ILE A 190 9.28 19.36 24.06
N THR A 191 8.25 18.66 23.61
CA THR A 191 7.05 18.42 24.44
C THR A 191 7.41 17.79 25.80
N TYR A 192 6.66 18.10 26.87
CA TYR A 192 6.68 17.30 28.10
C TYR A 192 5.25 16.85 28.41
N SER A 193 5.08 15.58 28.80
CA SER A 193 3.81 15.04 29.28
C SER A 193 4.00 14.25 30.58
N PRO A 194 3.32 14.59 31.68
CA PRO A 194 3.39 13.83 32.94
C PRO A 194 2.99 12.36 32.75
N LYS A 195 1.95 12.14 31.92
CA LYS A 195 1.42 10.84 31.52
C LYS A 195 2.43 9.99 30.75
N TYR A 196 3.23 10.61 29.87
CA TYR A 196 4.30 9.92 29.16
C TYR A 196 5.50 9.65 30.07
N ALA A 197 5.78 10.54 31.03
CA ALA A 197 6.80 10.30 32.06
C ALA A 197 6.48 9.08 32.92
N ALA A 198 5.25 8.98 33.43
CA ALA A 198 4.81 7.82 34.20
C ALA A 198 4.93 6.49 33.42
N TYR A 199 4.61 6.52 32.12
CA TYR A 199 4.77 5.37 31.22
C TYR A 199 6.25 4.97 31.00
N GLN A 200 7.14 5.94 30.74
CA GLN A 200 8.56 5.67 30.55
C GLN A 200 9.24 5.20 31.86
N LYS A 201 8.87 5.81 33.00
CA LYS A 201 9.28 5.37 34.34
C LYS A 201 8.95 3.90 34.59
N ALA A 202 7.71 3.47 34.35
CA ALA A 202 7.30 2.07 34.50
C ALA A 202 8.10 1.11 33.59
N ILE A 203 8.47 1.54 32.39
CA ILE A 203 9.35 0.78 31.49
C ILE A 203 10.78 0.70 32.06
N ARG A 204 11.35 1.79 32.58
CA ARG A 204 12.69 1.79 33.19
C ARG A 204 12.73 0.93 34.45
N GLU A 205 11.74 1.02 35.32
CA GLU A 205 11.60 0.17 36.51
C GLU A 205 11.57 -1.32 36.13
N ALA A 206 10.78 -1.69 35.13
CA ALA A 206 10.75 -3.05 34.58
C ALA A 206 12.07 -3.48 33.90
N GLN A 207 12.90 -2.55 33.42
CA GLN A 207 14.26 -2.85 32.96
C GLN A 207 15.25 -2.99 34.13
N VAL A 208 15.17 -2.16 35.17
CA VAL A 208 16.05 -2.22 36.37
C VAL A 208 15.84 -3.53 37.13
N GLN A 209 14.59 -3.94 37.36
CA GLN A 209 14.27 -5.25 37.96
C GLN A 209 14.85 -6.42 37.14
N ARG A 210 14.89 -6.30 35.80
CA ARG A 210 15.53 -7.29 34.92
C ARG A 210 17.05 -7.25 35.01
N ALA A 211 17.66 -6.07 35.20
CA ALA A 211 19.10 -5.91 35.40
C ALA A 211 19.56 -6.56 36.71
N GLU A 212 18.88 -6.28 37.82
CA GLU A 212 19.09 -6.97 39.10
C GLU A 212 18.95 -8.50 38.96
N ALA A 213 17.91 -8.95 38.25
CA ALA A 213 17.68 -10.38 38.02
C ALA A 213 18.75 -11.03 37.12
N MET A 214 19.52 -10.25 36.34
CA MET A 214 20.71 -10.73 35.63
C MET A 214 21.93 -10.82 36.54
N ILE A 215 22.15 -9.81 37.40
CA ILE A 215 23.22 -9.81 38.42
C ILE A 215 23.04 -11.02 39.35
N LYS A 216 21.85 -11.18 39.94
CA LYS A 216 21.46 -12.31 40.82
C LYS A 216 21.55 -13.70 40.14
N LYS A 217 21.74 -13.77 38.81
CA LYS A 217 21.88 -15.02 38.03
C LYS A 217 23.27 -15.22 37.42
N GLY A 218 24.21 -14.29 37.58
CA GLY A 218 25.60 -14.40 37.11
C GLY A 218 25.80 -14.53 35.59
N LYS A 219 24.75 -14.41 34.76
CA LYS A 219 24.78 -14.69 33.32
C LYS A 219 24.62 -13.42 32.49
N LEU A 220 25.68 -12.61 32.48
CA LEU A 220 25.75 -11.36 31.71
C LEU A 220 26.23 -11.62 30.28
N LYS A 221 25.52 -11.04 29.30
CA LYS A 221 25.89 -11.13 27.88
C LYS A 221 27.06 -10.19 27.57
N LYS A 222 28.11 -10.71 26.93
CA LYS A 222 29.18 -9.87 26.37
C LYS A 222 28.63 -9.04 25.20
N ASN A 223 28.55 -7.72 25.43
CA ASN A 223 28.39 -6.63 24.46
C ASN A 223 27.10 -6.60 23.60
N ARG A 224 26.14 -5.73 23.99
CA ARG A 224 25.42 -4.76 23.14
C ARG A 224 24.44 -3.90 23.98
N LYS A 225 24.93 -2.82 24.61
CA LYS A 225 24.09 -1.85 25.36
C LYS A 225 23.16 -1.06 24.41
N ASN A 226 22.07 -1.68 23.95
CA ASN A 226 20.96 -1.05 23.24
C ASN A 226 20.03 -0.32 24.27
N PRO A 227 19.33 0.77 23.91
CA PRO A 227 18.34 1.41 24.80
C PRO A 227 17.24 0.50 25.37
N ASN A 228 16.99 -0.66 24.75
CA ASN A 228 16.04 -1.67 25.25
C ASN A 228 16.70 -2.86 25.98
N ASP A 229 18.01 -2.85 26.22
CA ASP A 229 18.72 -3.93 26.93
C ASP A 229 18.96 -3.57 28.42
N PRO A 230 18.33 -4.27 29.39
CA PRO A 230 18.58 -4.09 30.82
C PRO A 230 20.07 -4.07 31.23
N ALA A 231 20.94 -4.80 30.51
CA ALA A 231 22.38 -4.81 30.79
C ALA A 231 23.06 -3.43 30.62
N ARG A 232 22.34 -2.42 30.11
CA ARG A 232 22.82 -1.03 30.05
C ARG A 232 23.02 -0.38 31.41
N PHE A 233 22.26 -0.80 32.43
CA PHE A 233 22.31 -0.37 33.84
C PHE A 233 23.21 -1.22 34.73
N ILE A 234 24.10 -2.04 34.15
CA ILE A 234 25.01 -2.89 34.93
C ILE A 234 26.43 -2.34 34.76
N TRP A 235 27.06 -2.05 35.90
CA TRP A 235 28.47 -1.72 36.01
C TRP A 235 29.28 -2.94 36.46
N LYS A 236 30.60 -2.85 36.38
CA LYS A 236 31.53 -3.86 36.84
C LYS A 236 32.79 -3.22 37.41
N ASP A 237 33.11 -3.51 38.67
CA ASP A 237 34.44 -3.23 39.21
C ASP A 237 35.37 -4.44 39.02
N ALA A 238 36.66 -4.24 39.29
CA ALA A 238 37.69 -5.28 39.29
C ALA A 238 38.70 -4.96 40.39
N CYS A 239 38.44 -5.47 41.60
CA CYS A 239 39.24 -5.15 42.78
C CYS A 239 40.34 -6.20 43.02
N THR A 240 41.47 -5.74 43.55
CA THR A 240 42.61 -6.56 43.98
C THR A 240 43.20 -5.92 45.23
N GLU A 241 43.40 -6.69 46.30
CA GLU A 241 44.10 -6.18 47.49
C GLU A 241 45.63 -6.28 47.30
N ASP A 242 46.15 -7.43 46.85
CA ASP A 242 47.59 -7.71 46.72
C ASP A 242 48.03 -8.22 45.32
N GLY A 243 47.52 -7.61 44.25
CA GLY A 243 48.12 -7.72 42.89
C GLY A 243 47.94 -9.03 42.10
N GLU A 244 47.18 -10.02 42.61
CA GLU A 244 46.74 -11.18 41.83
C GLU A 244 45.49 -10.88 40.95
N VAL A 245 44.83 -11.91 40.41
CA VAL A 245 43.74 -11.77 39.43
C VAL A 245 42.50 -11.11 40.06
N ALA A 246 42.10 -9.96 39.50
CA ALA A 246 40.96 -9.18 39.97
C ALA A 246 39.61 -9.92 39.87
N ASP A 247 38.90 -10.01 40.99
CA ASP A 247 37.52 -10.50 41.02
C ASP A 247 36.57 -9.43 40.46
N ILE A 248 35.69 -9.83 39.54
CA ILE A 248 34.83 -8.91 38.79
C ILE A 248 33.45 -8.85 39.45
N HIS A 249 33.26 -7.85 40.31
CA HIS A 249 31.99 -7.60 40.98
C HIS A 249 31.04 -6.80 40.08
N TYR A 250 29.82 -7.31 39.90
CA TYR A 250 28.77 -6.67 39.09
C TYR A 250 27.70 -6.05 39.99
N TYR A 251 27.38 -4.78 39.76
CA TYR A 251 26.37 -4.05 40.53
C TYR A 251 25.49 -3.17 39.62
N LEU A 252 24.39 -2.66 40.18
CA LEU A 252 23.48 -1.76 39.48
C LEU A 252 24.11 -0.37 39.38
N ASP A 253 24.11 0.18 38.17
CA ASP A 253 24.58 1.53 37.84
C ASP A 253 23.49 2.55 38.23
N GLU A 254 23.33 2.78 39.54
CA GLU A 254 22.28 3.64 40.10
C GLU A 254 22.39 5.10 39.62
N THR A 255 23.62 5.60 39.41
CA THR A 255 23.85 6.95 38.89
C THR A 255 23.27 7.10 37.49
N LYS A 256 23.42 6.08 36.65
CA LYS A 256 22.80 6.02 35.32
C LYS A 256 21.29 5.78 35.34
N VAL A 257 20.78 5.02 36.31
CA VAL A 257 19.31 4.88 36.49
C VAL A 257 18.68 6.23 36.84
N ALA A 258 19.38 7.06 37.62
CA ALA A 258 18.97 8.43 37.94
C ALA A 258 19.14 9.39 36.74
N GLU A 259 20.25 9.29 35.99
CA GLU A 259 20.45 10.04 34.73
C GLU A 259 19.30 9.78 33.74
N GLU A 260 18.96 8.50 33.51
CA GLU A 260 17.85 8.12 32.63
C GLU A 260 16.45 8.42 33.20
N ALA A 261 16.33 8.82 34.48
CA ALA A 261 15.07 9.29 35.05
C ALA A 261 14.79 10.76 34.71
N GLY A 262 15.83 11.59 34.61
CA GLY A 262 15.70 13.02 34.26
C GLY A 262 15.21 13.32 32.83
N TYR A 263 15.02 12.29 32.01
CA TYR A 263 14.54 12.40 30.63
C TYR A 263 13.10 11.89 30.40
N ASP A 264 12.46 11.33 31.42
CA ASP A 264 11.07 10.85 31.32
C ASP A 264 10.14 11.99 30.88
N GLY A 265 9.16 11.68 30.02
CA GLY A 265 8.14 12.62 29.55
C GLY A 265 8.59 13.62 28.48
N LEU A 266 9.90 13.87 28.34
CA LEU A 266 10.46 14.82 27.36
C LEU A 266 10.53 14.22 25.95
N TYR A 267 10.01 14.92 24.93
CA TYR A 267 10.07 14.50 23.52
C TYR A 267 10.44 15.63 22.55
N ALA A 268 11.42 15.40 21.69
CA ALA A 268 12.07 16.44 20.88
C ALA A 268 11.56 16.55 19.43
N VAL A 269 11.01 17.72 19.11
CA VAL A 269 10.92 18.41 17.73
C VAL A 269 12.89 20.49 16.75
N CYS A 270 13.54 20.58 15.54
CA CYS A 270 13.78 21.83 14.80
C CYS A 270 12.58 22.14 13.85
N THR A 271 12.16 23.41 13.78
CA THR A 271 11.28 23.97 12.74
C THR A 271 11.74 25.39 12.35
N ASP A 272 11.57 25.73 11.09
CA ASP A 272 11.76 27.04 10.46
C ASP A 272 10.49 27.91 10.47
N LEU A 273 9.35 27.35 10.90
CA LEU A 273 8.08 28.04 11.07
C LEU A 273 8.08 28.85 12.37
N ILE A 274 8.73 30.03 12.34
CA ILE A 274 8.97 30.86 13.53
C ILE A 274 7.67 31.48 14.06
N ASP A 275 6.86 32.03 13.15
CA ASP A 275 5.67 32.85 13.44
C ASP A 275 4.37 32.04 13.58
N ASP A 276 4.35 30.78 13.13
CA ASP A 276 3.16 29.92 13.16
C ASP A 276 2.76 29.45 14.57
N ASP A 277 1.47 29.10 14.72
CA ASP A 277 0.96 28.48 15.95
C ASP A 277 1.41 27.02 16.07
N VAL A 278 2.01 26.71 17.21
CA VAL A 278 2.70 25.44 17.43
C VAL A 278 1.75 24.30 17.80
N LYS A 279 0.50 24.59 18.20
CA LYS A 279 -0.53 23.56 18.36
C LYS A 279 -0.75 22.83 17.03
N ASP A 280 -0.75 23.55 15.91
CA ASP A 280 -0.83 22.95 14.59
C ASP A 280 0.53 22.37 14.13
N ILE A 281 1.67 23.02 14.41
CA ILE A 281 3.01 22.43 14.11
C ILE A 281 3.18 21.06 14.79
N LEU A 282 2.74 20.91 16.04
CA LEU A 282 2.91 19.65 16.77
C LEU A 282 1.79 18.63 16.56
N LYS A 283 0.57 19.05 16.20
CA LYS A 283 -0.43 18.15 15.61
C LYS A 283 0.04 17.56 14.27
N VAL A 284 0.75 18.35 13.45
CA VAL A 284 1.48 17.83 12.27
C VAL A 284 2.66 16.92 12.70
N SER A 285 3.33 17.23 13.81
CA SER A 285 4.39 16.37 14.36
C SER A 285 3.89 15.05 14.97
N GLU A 286 2.69 14.99 15.55
CA GLU A 286 2.08 13.73 16.01
C GLU A 286 1.78 12.83 14.81
N GLY A 287 1.42 13.44 13.67
CA GLY A 287 1.41 12.81 12.35
C GLY A 287 2.74 12.17 11.93
N ARG A 288 3.87 12.47 12.59
CA ARG A 288 5.14 11.77 12.34
C ARG A 288 5.05 10.28 12.62
N TRP A 289 4.21 9.81 13.55
CA TRP A 289 4.09 8.36 13.75
C TRP A 289 3.58 7.66 12.48
N GLN A 290 2.69 8.32 11.71
CA GLN A 290 2.20 7.85 10.41
C GLN A 290 3.31 7.88 9.34
N ILE A 291 4.20 8.89 9.41
CA ILE A 291 5.39 9.03 8.57
C ILE A 291 6.45 7.98 8.93
N GLU A 292 6.65 7.67 10.21
CA GLU A 292 7.55 6.63 10.71
C GLU A 292 7.02 5.23 10.40
N GLU A 293 5.71 5.03 10.46
CA GLU A 293 5.07 3.82 9.95
C GLU A 293 5.20 3.70 8.43
N CYS A 294 4.99 4.80 7.68
CA CYS A 294 5.32 4.88 6.26
C CYS A 294 6.78 4.49 5.99
N PHE A 295 7.72 4.99 6.81
CA PHE A 295 9.12 4.59 6.74
C PHE A 295 9.37 3.14 7.23
N ARG A 296 8.56 2.60 8.13
CA ARG A 296 8.63 1.21 8.62
C ARG A 296 8.24 0.28 7.48
N ILE A 297 7.00 0.40 7.01
CA ILE A 297 6.41 -0.28 5.83
C ILE A 297 7.33 -0.18 4.61
N MET A 298 7.91 1.00 4.35
CA MET A 298 8.85 1.16 3.23
C MET A 298 10.14 0.35 3.40
N LYS A 299 10.69 0.25 4.62
CA LYS A 299 11.89 -0.53 4.93
C LYS A 299 11.61 -2.04 4.94
N THR A 300 10.49 -2.47 5.52
CA THR A 300 10.12 -3.89 5.68
C THR A 300 9.50 -4.47 4.41
N ASP A 301 8.39 -3.90 3.96
CA ASP A 301 7.48 -4.59 3.02
C ASP A 301 7.67 -4.17 1.58
N PHE A 302 8.03 -2.91 1.34
CA PHE A 302 8.55 -2.45 0.04
C PHE A 302 10.07 -2.66 -0.09
N ALA A 303 10.68 -3.38 0.88
CA ALA A 303 12.06 -3.84 0.86
C ALA A 303 13.12 -2.75 0.58
N ALA A 304 12.88 -1.50 0.99
CA ALA A 304 13.81 -0.39 0.76
C ALA A 304 15.17 -0.56 1.48
N ARG A 305 15.32 -1.59 2.34
CA ARG A 305 16.61 -2.07 2.83
C ARG A 305 16.64 -3.61 2.86
N PRO A 306 17.73 -4.28 2.41
CA PRO A 306 18.93 -3.76 1.77
C PRO A 306 18.92 -4.01 0.25
N VAL A 307 18.46 -3.03 -0.54
CA VAL A 307 18.90 -2.94 -1.94
C VAL A 307 20.29 -2.30 -1.96
N TYR A 308 21.24 -2.83 -2.73
CA TYR A 308 22.66 -2.45 -2.66
C TYR A 308 22.99 -1.20 -3.49
N ILE A 309 22.22 -0.14 -3.24
CA ILE A 309 22.17 1.12 -3.99
C ILE A 309 23.22 2.09 -3.47
N ARG A 310 23.77 2.94 -4.35
CA ARG A 310 24.89 3.82 -4.01
C ARG A 310 25.13 5.13 -4.86
N ARG A 311 24.65 5.33 -6.11
CA ARG A 311 24.59 6.65 -6.84
C ARG A 311 23.24 7.30 -6.63
N ASP A 312 23.24 8.62 -6.50
CA ASP A 312 22.04 9.40 -6.18
C ASP A 312 20.93 9.27 -7.23
N ASP A 313 21.22 9.34 -8.54
CA ASP A 313 20.21 9.19 -9.61
C ASP A 313 19.34 7.93 -9.45
N ARG A 314 19.92 6.85 -8.93
CA ARG A 314 19.19 5.60 -8.67
C ARG A 314 18.81 5.39 -7.19
N ILE A 315 19.43 6.08 -6.24
CA ILE A 315 18.91 6.21 -4.86
C ILE A 315 17.56 6.94 -4.92
N GLU A 316 17.52 8.08 -5.60
CA GLU A 316 16.32 8.87 -5.88
C GLU A 316 15.30 8.06 -6.65
N ALA A 317 15.68 7.38 -7.75
CA ALA A 317 14.75 6.51 -8.46
C ALA A 317 14.19 5.39 -7.55
N HIS A 318 15.00 4.82 -6.65
CA HIS A 318 14.51 3.82 -5.70
C HIS A 318 13.53 4.40 -4.68
N PHE A 319 13.92 5.50 -4.01
CA PHE A 319 13.05 6.15 -3.03
C PHE A 319 11.79 6.69 -3.68
N LEU A 320 11.85 7.18 -4.92
CA LEU A 320 10.68 7.57 -5.69
C LEU A 320 9.79 6.37 -6.03
N ILE A 321 10.34 5.25 -6.49
CA ILE A 321 9.57 4.01 -6.72
C ILE A 321 8.93 3.51 -5.43
N CYS A 322 9.67 3.46 -4.32
CA CYS A 322 9.16 3.02 -3.02
C CYS A 322 8.14 4.00 -2.44
N PHE A 323 8.35 5.32 -2.56
CA PHE A 323 7.42 6.36 -2.14
C PHE A 323 6.13 6.36 -2.98
N LEU A 324 6.23 6.20 -4.30
CA LEU A 324 5.05 6.05 -5.17
C LEU A 324 4.30 4.74 -4.87
N SER A 325 5.01 3.64 -4.61
CA SER A 325 4.40 2.36 -4.20
C SER A 325 3.70 2.49 -2.84
N LEU A 326 4.32 3.18 -1.89
CA LEU A 326 3.77 3.48 -0.57
C LEU A 326 2.58 4.45 -0.63
N LEU A 327 2.62 5.45 -1.51
CA LEU A 327 1.51 6.39 -1.76
C LEU A 327 0.31 5.65 -2.36
N VAL A 328 0.55 4.82 -3.38
CA VAL A 328 -0.46 3.93 -3.98
C VAL A 328 -1.02 2.96 -2.94
N TYR A 329 -0.18 2.42 -2.04
CA TYR A 329 -0.60 1.59 -0.92
C TYR A 329 -1.47 2.35 0.10
N ARG A 330 -1.01 3.50 0.62
CA ARG A 330 -1.75 4.31 1.61
C ARG A 330 -3.09 4.80 1.06
N LEU A 331 -3.17 5.05 -0.24
CA LEU A 331 -4.42 5.39 -0.92
C LEU A 331 -5.34 4.17 -1.12
N LEU A 332 -4.80 2.95 -1.24
CA LEU A 332 -5.57 1.71 -1.24
C LEU A 332 -6.09 1.39 0.18
N GLU A 333 -5.23 1.47 1.19
CA GLU A 333 -5.53 1.34 2.63
C GLU A 333 -6.65 2.32 3.05
N LYS A 334 -6.55 3.59 2.66
CA LYS A 334 -7.58 4.61 2.89
C LYS A 334 -8.88 4.33 2.13
N GLN A 335 -8.81 3.76 0.92
CA GLN A 335 -10.01 3.29 0.19
C GLN A 335 -10.63 2.02 0.83
N LEU A 336 -9.84 1.23 1.57
CA LEU A 336 -10.28 0.12 2.42
C LEU A 336 -10.72 0.58 3.83
N GLU A 337 -10.92 1.89 4.02
CA GLU A 337 -11.38 2.50 5.27
C GLU A 337 -10.45 2.23 6.48
N ASN A 338 -9.15 1.98 6.23
CA ASN A 338 -8.13 1.61 7.23
C ASN A 338 -8.47 0.35 8.06
N LYS A 339 -9.32 -0.56 7.53
CA LYS A 339 -9.83 -1.74 8.25
C LYS A 339 -8.88 -2.94 8.32
N TYR A 340 -7.73 -2.86 7.66
CA TYR A 340 -6.76 -3.95 7.52
C TYR A 340 -5.35 -3.39 7.64
N THR A 341 -4.45 -4.18 8.20
CA THR A 341 -3.03 -3.83 8.35
C THR A 341 -2.25 -3.95 7.03
N CYS A 342 -1.05 -3.36 7.01
CA CYS A 342 -0.17 -3.42 5.84
C CYS A 342 0.27 -4.86 5.50
N GLU A 343 0.58 -5.67 6.51
CA GLU A 343 0.95 -7.07 6.34
C GLU A 343 -0.22 -7.87 5.71
N GLU A 344 -1.44 -7.74 6.25
CA GLU A 344 -2.65 -8.38 5.69
C GLU A 344 -2.90 -7.97 4.23
N ILE A 345 -2.85 -6.68 3.92
CA ILE A 345 -3.08 -6.17 2.56
C ILE A 345 -1.99 -6.69 1.62
N LEU A 346 -0.71 -6.54 1.97
CA LEU A 346 0.39 -6.89 1.07
C LEU A 346 0.52 -8.41 0.89
N ASP A 347 0.31 -9.21 1.93
CA ASP A 347 0.34 -10.67 1.80
C ASP A 347 -0.89 -11.21 1.07
N LYS A 348 -2.08 -10.60 1.23
CA LYS A 348 -3.22 -10.89 0.36
C LYS A 348 -2.88 -10.61 -1.10
N LEU A 349 -2.31 -9.45 -1.41
CA LEU A 349 -1.91 -9.11 -2.78
C LEU A 349 -0.84 -10.08 -3.32
N LYS A 350 0.19 -10.43 -2.54
CA LYS A 350 1.20 -11.45 -2.91
C LYS A 350 0.58 -12.84 -3.13
N SER A 351 -0.50 -13.18 -2.42
CA SER A 351 -1.20 -14.47 -2.54
C SER A 351 -2.05 -14.58 -3.81
N ILE A 352 -2.51 -13.47 -4.38
CA ILE A 352 -3.43 -13.44 -5.54
C ILE A 352 -2.69 -13.88 -6.82
N LYS A 353 -2.84 -15.17 -7.12
CA LYS A 353 -2.23 -15.89 -8.24
C LYS A 353 -3.27 -16.65 -9.07
N PHE A 354 -2.91 -16.96 -10.31
CA PHE A 354 -3.80 -17.51 -11.33
C PHE A 354 -3.09 -18.60 -12.14
N ALA A 355 -3.66 -19.79 -12.24
CA ALA A 355 -3.18 -20.84 -13.13
C ALA A 355 -3.75 -20.65 -14.55
N ASP A 356 -2.91 -20.66 -15.60
CA ASP A 356 -3.36 -20.77 -16.99
C ASP A 356 -3.87 -22.19 -17.24
N ILE A 357 -5.09 -22.27 -17.74
CA ILE A 357 -5.83 -23.50 -17.97
C ILE A 357 -5.79 -23.82 -19.46
N LYS A 358 -4.68 -24.47 -19.87
CA LYS A 358 -4.39 -24.89 -21.26
C LYS A 358 -4.64 -23.77 -22.30
N GLY A 359 -4.31 -22.54 -21.95
CA GLY A 359 -4.48 -21.38 -22.79
C GLY A 359 -5.93 -20.95 -23.07
N GLN A 360 -6.95 -21.52 -22.41
CA GLN A 360 -8.35 -21.09 -22.56
C GLN A 360 -8.70 -19.89 -21.66
N GLY A 361 -8.10 -19.84 -20.48
CA GLY A 361 -8.39 -18.87 -19.43
C GLY A 361 -7.57 -19.14 -18.17
N TYR A 362 -8.00 -18.54 -17.07
CA TYR A 362 -7.27 -18.49 -15.81
C TYR A 362 -8.15 -18.94 -14.65
N MET A 363 -7.64 -19.82 -13.80
CA MET A 363 -8.26 -20.25 -12.54
C MET A 363 -7.57 -19.53 -11.37
N PRO A 364 -8.28 -18.79 -10.51
CA PRO A 364 -7.71 -18.21 -9.29
C PRO A 364 -7.22 -19.31 -8.33
N THR A 365 -6.04 -19.14 -7.75
CA THR A 365 -5.43 -20.12 -6.83
C THR A 365 -5.28 -19.56 -5.40
N TYR A 366 -6.20 -18.71 -4.98
CA TYR A 366 -6.14 -17.98 -3.70
C TYR A 366 -7.49 -18.01 -2.97
N ILE A 367 -7.46 -17.86 -1.65
CA ILE A 367 -8.66 -17.89 -0.80
C ILE A 367 -9.35 -16.52 -0.84
N ARG A 368 -10.61 -16.49 -1.28
CA ARG A 368 -11.51 -15.34 -1.19
C ARG A 368 -11.95 -15.13 0.26
N ASP A 369 -11.87 -13.89 0.73
CA ASP A 369 -12.28 -13.45 2.07
C ASP A 369 -12.80 -11.99 2.06
N LYS A 370 -13.07 -11.43 3.25
CA LYS A 370 -13.58 -10.06 3.43
C LYS A 370 -12.64 -8.99 2.84
N LEU A 371 -11.33 -9.18 2.94
CA LEU A 371 -10.32 -8.29 2.37
C LEU A 371 -10.34 -8.36 0.83
N THR A 372 -10.45 -9.57 0.28
CA THR A 372 -10.62 -9.80 -1.16
C THR A 372 -11.88 -9.09 -1.70
N ASP A 373 -13.03 -9.28 -1.04
CA ASP A 373 -14.29 -8.64 -1.44
C ASP A 373 -14.21 -7.09 -1.33
N ALA A 374 -13.50 -6.57 -0.32
CA ALA A 374 -13.26 -5.14 -0.16
C ALA A 374 -12.36 -4.58 -1.29
N LEU A 375 -11.28 -5.30 -1.64
CA LEU A 375 -10.41 -4.96 -2.77
C LEU A 375 -11.17 -4.94 -4.11
N HIS A 376 -12.05 -5.93 -4.37
CA HIS A 376 -12.91 -5.92 -5.56
C HIS A 376 -13.89 -4.74 -5.57
N LYS A 377 -14.52 -4.43 -4.44
CA LYS A 377 -15.44 -3.29 -4.29
C LYS A 377 -14.74 -1.95 -4.58
N VAL A 378 -13.52 -1.77 -4.07
CA VAL A 378 -12.71 -0.54 -4.21
C VAL A 378 -12.15 -0.35 -5.62
N CYS A 379 -11.71 -1.44 -6.27
CA CYS A 379 -11.08 -1.40 -7.59
C CYS A 379 -12.08 -1.55 -8.76
N GLY A 380 -13.32 -1.99 -8.50
CA GLY A 380 -14.40 -2.01 -9.49
C GLY A 380 -14.41 -3.23 -10.43
N PHE A 381 -13.60 -4.25 -10.13
CA PHE A 381 -13.52 -5.51 -10.89
C PHE A 381 -13.43 -6.71 -9.95
N ARG A 382 -13.78 -7.91 -10.44
CA ARG A 382 -13.68 -9.18 -9.71
C ARG A 382 -12.68 -10.12 -10.36
N THR A 383 -11.98 -10.89 -9.54
CA THR A 383 -10.93 -11.86 -9.94
C THR A 383 -11.11 -13.24 -9.29
N ASP A 384 -12.26 -13.50 -8.68
CA ASP A 384 -12.57 -14.65 -7.84
C ASP A 384 -13.68 -15.55 -8.42
N TYR A 385 -13.86 -15.50 -9.74
CA TYR A 385 -14.66 -16.49 -10.46
C TYR A 385 -13.85 -17.78 -10.64
N GLU A 386 -14.48 -18.94 -10.50
CA GLU A 386 -13.87 -20.27 -10.68
C GLU A 386 -13.05 -20.38 -11.97
N PHE A 387 -13.50 -19.70 -13.03
CA PHE A 387 -12.78 -19.56 -14.29
C PHE A 387 -12.95 -18.15 -14.87
N ILE A 388 -11.84 -17.56 -15.31
CA ILE A 388 -11.80 -16.25 -15.98
C ILE A 388 -11.30 -16.46 -17.41
N THR A 389 -12.12 -16.20 -18.42
CA THR A 389 -11.67 -16.38 -19.81
C THR A 389 -10.56 -15.39 -20.18
N LYS A 390 -9.74 -15.69 -21.19
CA LYS A 390 -8.75 -14.72 -21.71
C LYS A 390 -9.36 -13.40 -22.16
N ALA A 391 -10.65 -13.34 -22.53
CA ALA A 391 -11.33 -12.10 -22.88
C ALA A 391 -11.72 -11.30 -21.63
N ASP A 392 -12.12 -11.97 -20.56
CA ASP A 392 -12.51 -11.32 -19.30
C ASP A 392 -11.29 -10.85 -18.52
N MET A 393 -10.18 -11.62 -18.52
CA MET A 393 -8.90 -11.18 -17.95
C MET A 393 -8.36 -9.92 -18.67
N ARG A 394 -8.40 -9.88 -20.00
CA ARG A 394 -8.11 -8.67 -20.80
C ARG A 394 -9.06 -7.50 -20.53
N THR A 395 -10.23 -7.74 -19.94
CA THR A 395 -11.17 -6.68 -19.54
C THR A 395 -10.81 -6.17 -18.13
N ILE A 396 -10.47 -7.06 -17.21
CA ILE A 396 -9.93 -6.73 -15.88
C ILE A 396 -8.63 -5.91 -16.01
N GLU A 397 -7.71 -6.32 -16.88
CA GLU A 397 -6.47 -5.60 -17.22
C GLU A 397 -6.66 -4.21 -17.85
N LYS A 398 -7.88 -3.89 -18.31
CA LYS A 398 -8.25 -2.56 -18.83
C LYS A 398 -8.90 -1.72 -17.74
N GLN A 399 -9.80 -2.33 -16.96
CA GLN A 399 -10.41 -1.73 -15.77
C GLN A 399 -9.34 -1.32 -14.74
N SER A 400 -8.33 -2.15 -14.49
CA SER A 400 -7.16 -1.80 -13.65
C SER A 400 -6.32 -0.64 -14.20
N LYS A 401 -6.46 -0.32 -15.49
CA LYS A 401 -5.74 0.78 -16.16
C LYS A 401 -6.60 2.00 -16.47
N GLN A 402 -7.88 1.99 -16.05
CA GLN A 402 -8.89 3.00 -16.39
C GLN A 402 -9.03 3.20 -17.92
N ARG A 403 -9.15 2.09 -18.67
CA ARG A 403 -9.24 2.00 -20.14
C ARG A 403 -10.33 1.04 -20.63
#